data_AF-A0AAE7B8I1-F1
#
_entry.id   AF-A0AAE7B8I1-F1
#
_cell.length_a   1.000
_cell.length_b   1.000
_cell.length_c   1.000
_cell.angle_alpha   90.00
_cell.angle_beta   90.00
_cell.angle_gamma   90.00
#
_symmetry.space_group_name_H-M   'P 1'
#
loop_
_entity.id
_entity.type
_entity.pdbx_description
1 polymer ?
#
loop_
_entity_poly.entity_id
_entity_poly.type
_entity_poly.pdbx_seq_one_letter_code
_entity_poly.pdbx_strand_id
1 'polypeptide(L)' 'MLIIKNVYYFYLNGFKNMRLGKTLWKIIIIKLLVLLIFINLFIDNKSLKSEYKTYEEKVDFVYKNLIKEN' A
#
# COMPACT_ATOMS: atom_id res chain seq x y z
N MET A 1 28.46 1.69 -22.80
CA MET A 1 27.27 2.54 -23.00
C MET A 1 26.18 1.91 -23.89
N LEU A 2 26.52 1.21 -24.99
CA LEU A 2 25.51 0.65 -25.91
C LEU A 2 24.76 -0.59 -25.42
N ILE A 3 25.41 -1.46 -24.64
CA ILE A 3 24.82 -2.75 -24.23
C ILE A 3 23.58 -2.56 -23.36
N ILE A 4 23.64 -1.67 -22.36
CA ILE A 4 22.51 -1.36 -21.48
C ILE A 4 21.32 -0.80 -22.28
N LYS A 5 21.61 0.09 -23.24
CA LYS A 5 20.60 0.66 -24.14
C LYS A 5 19.93 -0.43 -24.99
N ASN A 6 20.70 -1.38 -25.52
CA ASN A 6 20.16 -2.49 -26.30
C ASN A 6 19.32 -3.46 -25.45
N VAL A 7 19.77 -3.78 -24.24
CA VAL A 7 19.00 -4.60 -23.29
C VAL A 7 17.68 -3.92 -22.94
N TYR A 8 17.69 -2.61 -22.67
CA TYR A 8 16.46 -1.84 -22.42
C TYR A 8 15.49 -1.90 -23.60
N TYR A 9 15.95 -1.66 -24.83
CA TYR A 9 15.07 -1.75 -26.01
C TYR A 9 14.56 -3.17 -26.27
N PHE A 10 15.35 -4.20 -25.97
CA PHE A 10 14.91 -5.58 -26.09
C PHE A 10 13.71 -5.86 -25.17
N TYR A 11 13.80 -5.49 -23.89
CA TYR A 11 12.69 -5.65 -22.95
C TYR A 11 11.49 -4.78 -23.32
N LEU A 12 11.70 -3.53 -23.71
CA LEU A 12 10.64 -2.61 -24.11
C LEU A 12 9.91 -3.11 -25.37
N ASN A 13 10.64 -3.52 -26.40
CA ASN A 13 10.07 -4.03 -27.64
C ASN A 13 9.41 -5.40 -27.44
N GLY A 14 10.04 -6.28 -26.66
CA GLY A 14 9.47 -7.57 -26.28
C GLY A 14 8.13 -7.39 -25.57
N PHE A 15 8.11 -6.57 -24.51
CA PHE A 15 6.89 -6.27 -23.77
C PHE A 15 5.82 -5.58 -24.63
N LYS A 16 6.22 -4.66 -25.53
CA LYS A 16 5.32 -3.99 -26.47
C LYS A 16 4.69 -4.96 -27.49
N ASN A 17 5.38 -6.03 -27.88
CA ASN A 17 4.84 -7.00 -28.83
C ASN A 17 4.08 -8.16 -28.14
N MET A 18 4.20 -8.31 -26.83
CA MET A 18 3.47 -9.31 -26.06
C MET A 18 1.97 -8.99 -25.93
N ARG A 19 1.12 -10.00 -26.16
CA ARG A 19 -0.32 -9.95 -25.86
C ARG A 19 -0.61 -10.46 -24.44
N LEU A 20 -0.17 -11.68 -24.14
CA LEU A 20 -0.40 -12.31 -22.82
C LEU A 20 0.27 -11.55 -21.67
N GLY A 21 1.54 -11.13 -21.84
CA GLY A 21 2.28 -10.40 -20.82
C GLY A 21 1.63 -9.07 -20.43
N LYS A 22 1.10 -8.32 -21.40
CA LYS A 22 0.36 -7.08 -21.13
C LYS A 22 -0.95 -7.34 -20.39
N THR A 23 -1.66 -8.41 -20.75
CA THR A 23 -2.88 -8.81 -20.04
C THR A 23 -2.58 -9.19 -18.60
N LEU A 24 -1.52 -9.98 -18.34
CA LEU A 24 -1.09 -10.31 -16.99
C LEU A 24 -0.70 -9.05 -16.20
N TRP A 25 0.05 -8.13 -16.79
CA TRP A 25 0.42 -6.87 -16.13
C TRP A 25 -0.80 -6.02 -15.76
N LYS A 26 -1.81 -5.96 -16.63
CA LYS A 26 -3.09 -5.31 -16.30
C LYS A 26 -3.75 -5.97 -15.10
N ILE A 27 -3.80 -7.30 -15.06
CA ILE A 27 -4.36 -8.05 -13.93
C ILE A 27 -3.59 -7.75 -12.63
N ILE A 28 -2.26 -7.72 -12.68
CA ILE A 28 -1.42 -7.38 -11.52
C ILE A 28 -1.73 -5.95 -11.03
N ILE A 29 -1.80 -4.98 -11.93
CA ILE A 29 -2.13 -3.59 -11.57
C ILE A 29 -3.51 -3.51 -10.90
N ILE A 30 -4.52 -4.16 -11.47
CA ILE A 30 -5.87 -4.21 -10.89
C ILE A 30 -5.83 -4.86 -9.51
N LYS A 31 -5.13 -5.99 -9.37
CA LYS A 31 -5.02 -6.71 -8.10
C LYS A 31 -4.32 -5.86 -7.03
N LEU A 32 -3.27 -5.13 -7.38
CA LEU A 32 -2.59 -4.20 -6.48
C LEU A 32 -3.51 -3.04 -6.07
N LEU A 33 -4.27 -2.47 -7.00
CA LEU A 33 -5.23 -1.41 -6.72
C LEU A 33 -6.33 -1.90 -5.77
N VAL A 34 -6.89 -3.09 -6.04
CA VAL A 34 -7.87 -3.74 -5.16
C VAL A 34 -7.28 -4.03 -3.79
N LEU A 35 -6.05 -4.54 -3.71
CA LEU A 35 -5.37 -4.79 -2.42
C LEU A 35 -5.16 -3.50 -1.64
N LEU A 36 -4.75 -2.41 -2.27
CA LEU A 36 -4.59 -1.11 -1.60
C LEU A 36 -5.92 -0.55 -1.09
N ILE A 37 -6.99 -0.64 -1.89
CA ILE A 37 -8.33 -0.24 -1.45
C ILE A 37 -8.83 -1.13 -0.32
N PHE A 38 -8.65 -2.45 -0.43
CA PHE A 38 -9.02 -3.40 0.61
C PHE A 38 -8.27 -3.09 1.91
N ILE A 39 -6.95 -2.93 1.85
CA ILE A 39 -6.16 -2.51 3.01
C ILE A 39 -6.70 -1.22 3.61
N ASN A 40 -7.03 -0.21 2.80
CA ASN A 40 -7.59 1.04 3.30
C ASN A 40 -9.01 0.92 3.89
N LEU A 41 -9.86 0.04 3.36
CA LEU A 41 -11.22 -0.17 3.84
C LEU A 41 -11.28 -1.07 5.09
N PHE A 42 -10.36 -2.03 5.20
CA PHE A 42 -10.25 -2.94 6.34
C PHE A 42 -9.33 -2.38 7.43
N ILE A 43 -8.46 -1.42 7.13
CA ILE A 43 -7.83 -0.54 8.11
C ILE A 43 -8.83 0.58 8.44
N ASP A 44 -9.99 0.18 8.95
CA ASP A 44 -10.84 1.09 9.68
C ASP A 44 -11.28 0.45 11.00
N ASN A 45 -11.48 1.32 12.00
CA ASN A 45 -11.99 1.09 13.36
C ASN A 45 -10.97 0.95 14.50
N LYS A 46 -10.10 1.95 14.69
CA LYS A 46 -9.64 2.49 16.00
C LYS A 46 -8.46 3.44 15.78
N SER A 47 -8.70 4.53 15.05
CA SER A 47 -7.83 5.69 15.27
C SER A 47 -8.15 6.24 16.65
N LEU A 48 -7.14 6.60 17.46
CA LEU A 48 -7.30 7.36 18.72
C LEU A 48 -8.22 8.58 18.58
N LYS A 49 -8.44 9.03 17.34
CA LYS A 49 -9.29 10.17 16.99
C LYS A 49 -10.79 9.86 17.03
N SER A 50 -11.23 8.60 16.84
CA SER A 50 -12.65 8.22 16.81
C SER A 50 -13.19 7.74 18.15
N GLU A 51 -12.32 7.23 19.04
CA GLU A 51 -12.74 6.66 20.33
C GLU A 51 -12.75 7.71 21.48
N TYR A 52 -12.02 8.82 21.33
CA TYR A 52 -11.92 9.88 22.34
C TYR A 52 -12.27 11.24 21.75
N LYS A 53 -13.30 11.89 22.29
CA LYS A 53 -13.87 13.13 21.76
C LYS A 53 -13.11 14.35 22.26
N THR A 54 -12.62 14.32 23.50
CA THR A 54 -11.87 15.41 24.13
C THR A 54 -10.37 15.12 24.20
N TYR A 55 -9.59 16.20 24.29
CA TYR A 55 -8.14 16.12 24.45
C TYR A 55 -7.75 15.43 25.77
N GLU A 56 -8.48 15.71 26.86
CA GLU A 56 -8.24 15.11 28.18
C GLU A 56 -8.40 13.59 28.19
N GLU A 57 -9.45 13.06 27.54
CA GLU A 57 -9.67 11.61 27.39
C GLU A 57 -8.50 10.92 26.66
N LYS A 58 -7.92 11.60 25.67
CA LYS A 58 -6.73 11.08 24.93
C LYS A 58 -5.50 11.06 25.82
N VAL A 59 -5.28 12.11 26.59
CA VAL A 59 -4.12 12.23 27.50
C VAL A 59 -4.20 11.16 28.60
N ASP A 60 -5.37 10.96 29.21
CA ASP A 60 -5.56 9.96 30.26
C ASP A 60 -5.39 8.52 29.74
N PHE A 61 -5.87 8.23 28.52
CA PHE A 61 -5.63 6.93 27.88
C PHE A 61 -4.14 6.67 27.63
N VAL A 62 -3.41 7.64 27.07
CA VAL A 62 -1.96 7.49 26.83
C VAL A 62 -1.21 7.32 28.15
N TYR A 63 -1.52 8.12 29.17
CA TYR A 63 -0.91 8.03 30.50
C TYR A 63 -1.12 6.65 31.13
N LYS A 64 -2.34 6.12 31.09
CA LYS A 64 -2.66 4.78 31.59
C LYS A 64 -1.93 3.66 30.84
N ASN A 65 -1.73 3.77 29.53
CA ASN A 65 -1.03 2.75 28.76
C ASN A 65 0.50 2.82 28.92
N LEU A 66 1.06 4.01 29.15
CA LEU A 66 2.50 4.18 29.44
C LEU A 66 2.89 3.70 30.84
N ILE A 67 1.97 3.81 31.81
CA ILE A 67 2.20 3.41 33.20
C ILE A 67 1.83 1.94 33.45
N LYS A 68 1.05 1.34 32.56
CA LYS A 68 0.77 -0.10 32.58
C LYS A 68 1.97 -0.85 32.01
N GLU A 69 3.09 -0.76 32.72
CA GLU A 69 4.23 -1.65 32.56
C GLU A 69 3.82 -3.07 32.95
N ASN A 70 4.04 -4.00 32.01
CA ASN A 70 4.78 -5.22 32.30
C ASN A 70 6.13 -5.09 31.60
#